data_AF-A0AAV8XSV4-F1
#
_entry.id   AF-A0AAV8XSV4-F1
#
_cell.length_a   1.000
_cell.length_b   1.000
_cell.length_c   1.000
_cell.angle_alpha   90.00
_cell.angle_beta   90.00
_cell.angle_gamma   90.00
#
_symmetry.space_group_name_H-M   'P 1'
#
loop_
_entity.id
_entity.type
_entity.pdbx_description
1 polymer ?
#
loop_
_entity_poly.entity_id
_entity_poly.type
_entity_poly.pdbx_seq_one_letter_code
_entity_poly.pdbx_strand_id
1 'polypeptide(L)'
;SGRPRLQQEKITLDILLSVRENPIQSSKDLATSFDVSQQSVKKLFKREKLRPYKLKLVHELNEDDFDRRADFCEDVMERCNNNNNFARNILFSDKPTLNLNGVNRHNSRYWSSSKEAHTQNPLNFEQALLEDVLLIARPFFIDGNFEL
;
A
#
# COMPACT_ATOMS: atom_id res chain seq x y z
N SER A 1 -33.17 26.86 13.60
CA SER A 1 -32.87 27.57 12.34
C SER A 1 -32.08 26.66 11.43
N GLY A 2 -32.67 26.20 10.32
CA GLY A 2 -32.04 25.21 9.42
C GLY A 2 -31.06 25.86 8.46
N ARG A 3 -29.88 25.25 8.27
CA ARG A 3 -28.90 25.65 7.24
C ARG A 3 -29.57 25.59 5.85
N PRO A 4 -29.38 26.60 4.96
CA PRO A 4 -29.97 26.59 3.63
C PRO A 4 -29.60 25.33 2.84
N ARG A 5 -30.57 24.65 2.20
CA ARG A 5 -30.35 23.39 1.46
C ARG A 5 -29.22 23.48 0.43
N LEU A 6 -29.13 24.60 -0.30
CA LEU A 6 -28.11 24.82 -1.33
C LEU A 6 -26.68 24.81 -0.77
N GLN A 7 -26.47 25.37 0.44
CA GLN A 7 -25.15 25.33 1.09
C GLN A 7 -24.77 23.91 1.50
N GLN A 8 -25.75 23.13 1.94
CA GLN A 8 -25.54 21.74 2.35
C GLN A 8 -25.20 20.85 1.14
N GLU A 9 -25.83 21.06 -0.01
CA GLU A 9 -25.53 20.35 -1.26
C GLU A 9 -24.12 20.66 -1.77
N LYS A 10 -23.70 21.94 -1.73
CA LYS A 10 -22.35 22.33 -2.12
C LYS A 10 -21.28 21.65 -1.26
N ILE A 11 -21.40 21.72 0.07
CA ILE A 11 -20.47 21.07 1.00
C ILE A 11 -20.41 19.56 0.76
N THR A 12 -21.56 18.95 0.48
CA THR A 12 -21.64 17.52 0.17
C THR A 12 -20.84 17.18 -1.09
N LEU A 13 -21.01 17.97 -2.15
CA LEU A 13 -20.29 17.78 -3.40
C LEU A 13 -18.78 17.95 -3.20
N ASP A 14 -18.37 18.99 -2.47
CA ASP A 14 -16.96 19.28 -2.20
C ASP A 14 -16.29 18.14 -1.40
N ILE A 15 -16.99 17.56 -0.41
CA ILE A 15 -16.49 16.37 0.32
C ILE A 15 -16.30 15.18 -0.63
N LEU A 16 -17.23 14.94 -1.55
CA LEU A 16 -17.13 13.82 -2.49
C LEU A 16 -16.01 14.02 -3.52
N LEU A 17 -15.79 15.25 -3.98
CA LEU A 17 -14.65 15.59 -4.84
C LEU A 17 -13.32 15.39 -4.10
N SER A 18 -13.20 15.86 -2.86
CA SER A 18 -12.02 15.65 -2.03
C SER A 18 -11.69 14.17 -1.85
N VAL A 19 -12.70 13.33 -1.58
CA VAL A 19 -12.50 11.88 -1.42
C VAL A 19 -12.14 11.20 -2.74
N ARG A 20 -12.65 11.70 -3.87
CA ARG A 20 -12.25 11.19 -5.19
C ARG A 20 -10.80 11.52 -5.50
N GLU A 21 -10.34 12.73 -5.17
CA GLU A 21 -8.95 13.16 -5.38
C GLU A 21 -7.98 12.46 -4.41
N ASN A 22 -8.40 12.27 -3.16
CA ASN A 22 -7.61 11.63 -2.12
C ASN A 22 -8.45 10.63 -1.31
N PRO A 23 -8.55 9.36 -1.76
CA PRO A 23 -9.45 8.37 -1.17
C PRO A 23 -9.00 7.87 0.21
N ILE A 24 -7.77 8.18 0.63
CA ILE A 24 -7.22 7.73 1.93
C ILE A 24 -7.52 8.69 3.08
N GLN A 25 -8.14 9.84 2.81
CA GLN A 25 -8.50 10.81 3.85
C GLN A 25 -9.41 10.18 4.90
N SER A 26 -9.13 10.47 6.17
CA SER A 26 -9.98 9.99 7.24
C SER A 26 -11.28 10.80 7.30
N SER A 27 -12.37 10.16 7.74
CA SER A 27 -13.62 10.87 8.00
C SER A 27 -13.48 12.00 9.04
N LYS A 28 -12.43 11.96 9.87
CA LYS A 28 -12.12 13.00 10.85
C LYS A 28 -11.47 14.21 10.17
N ASP A 29 -10.50 13.97 9.28
CA ASP A 29 -9.81 15.05 8.57
C ASP A 29 -10.79 15.81 7.68
N LEU A 30 -11.64 15.09 6.93
CA LEU A 30 -12.71 15.70 6.13
C LEU A 30 -13.70 16.51 6.98
N ALA A 31 -14.05 16.01 8.17
CA ALA A 31 -14.93 16.73 9.07
C ALA A 31 -14.31 18.06 9.52
N THR A 32 -13.01 18.06 9.82
CA THR A 32 -12.26 19.26 10.17
C THR A 32 -12.09 20.20 8.98
N SER A 33 -11.73 19.70 7.80
CA SER A 33 -11.51 20.52 6.59
C SER A 33 -12.77 21.22 6.10
N PHE A 34 -13.93 20.59 6.23
CA PHE A 34 -15.21 21.12 5.73
C PHE A 34 -16.11 21.71 6.82
N ASP A 35 -15.61 21.82 8.07
CA ASP A 35 -16.36 22.30 9.24
C ASP A 35 -17.74 21.63 9.39
N VAL A 36 -17.72 20.29 9.41
CA VAL A 36 -18.91 19.45 9.58
C VAL A 36 -18.67 18.39 10.65
N SER A 37 -19.75 17.82 11.19
CA SER A 37 -19.61 16.68 12.10
C SER A 37 -19.08 15.44 11.36
N GLN A 38 -18.24 14.64 12.04
CA GLN A 38 -17.78 13.36 11.52
C GLN A 38 -18.95 12.41 11.19
N GLN A 39 -20.05 12.48 11.94
CA GLN A 39 -21.25 11.69 11.67
C GLN A 39 -21.92 12.10 10.35
N SER A 40 -21.89 13.38 9.97
CA SER A 40 -22.39 13.84 8.67
C SER A 40 -21.59 13.23 7.53
N VAL A 41 -20.25 13.20 7.64
CA VAL A 41 -19.36 12.57 6.65
C VAL A 41 -19.65 11.07 6.55
N LYS A 42 -19.77 10.36 7.69
CA LYS A 42 -20.09 8.92 7.70
C LYS A 42 -21.46 8.61 7.09
N LYS A 43 -22.47 9.45 7.35
CA LYS A 43 -23.81 9.32 6.73
C LYS A 43 -23.74 9.55 5.23
N LEU A 44 -22.96 10.53 4.79
CA LEU A 44 -22.71 10.80 3.38
C LEU A 44 -22.06 9.59 2.70
N PHE A 45 -20.98 9.06 3.26
CA PHE A 45 -20.31 7.86 2.71
C PHE A 45 -21.26 6.67 2.59
N LYS A 46 -22.09 6.44 3.60
CA LYS A 46 -23.10 5.38 3.55
C LYS A 46 -24.13 5.63 2.42
N ARG A 47 -24.57 6.87 2.22
CA ARG A 47 -25.53 7.25 1.18
C ARG A 47 -24.94 7.05 -0.22
N GLU A 48 -23.69 7.45 -0.42
CA GLU A 48 -22.97 7.28 -1.70
C GLU A 48 -22.35 5.89 -1.86
N LYS A 49 -22.67 4.94 -0.96
CA LYS A 49 -22.18 3.56 -0.97
C LYS A 49 -20.64 3.43 -0.93
N LEU A 50 -19.95 4.43 -0.40
CA LEU A 50 -18.51 4.39 -0.16
C LEU A 50 -18.22 3.49 1.05
N ARG A 51 -17.34 2.51 0.85
CA ARG A 51 -16.92 1.54 1.86
C ARG A 51 -15.44 1.73 2.18
N PRO A 52 -15.03 1.54 3.44
CA PRO A 52 -13.63 1.56 3.80
C PRO A 52 -12.98 0.23 3.40
N TYR A 53 -11.94 0.28 2.60
CA TYR A 53 -11.15 -0.88 2.18
C TYR A 53 -9.75 -0.81 2.76
N LYS A 54 -9.17 -1.98 3.08
CA LYS A 54 -7.77 -2.07 3.53
C LYS A 54 -6.85 -1.68 2.38
N LEU A 55 -5.92 -0.77 2.62
CA LEU A 55 -4.84 -0.52 1.69
C LEU A 55 -3.96 -1.76 1.59
N LYS A 56 -3.74 -2.22 0.37
CA LYS A 56 -2.73 -3.23 0.05
C LYS A 56 -1.57 -2.49 -0.60
N LEU A 57 -0.47 -2.38 0.15
CA LEU A 57 0.78 -1.92 -0.42
C LEU A 57 1.41 -3.13 -1.10
N VAL A 58 1.40 -3.10 -2.43
CA VAL A 58 2.12 -4.05 -3.26
C VAL A 58 3.37 -3.36 -3.78
N HIS A 59 4.39 -4.15 -4.05
CA HIS A 59 5.59 -3.65 -4.70
C HIS A 59 5.26 -3.15 -6.10
N GLU A 60 5.81 -1.99 -6.48
CA GLU A 60 5.80 -1.59 -7.87
C GLU A 60 6.79 -2.47 -8.63
N LEU A 61 6.33 -3.15 -9.66
CA LEU A 61 7.16 -4.00 -10.52
C LEU A 61 7.41 -3.23 -11.81
N ASN A 62 8.69 -3.09 -12.18
CA ASN A 62 9.07 -2.64 -13.50
C ASN A 62 8.87 -3.77 -14.51
N GLU A 63 8.81 -3.44 -15.81
CA GLU A 63 8.65 -4.43 -16.89
C GLU A 63 9.74 -5.51 -16.83
N ASP A 64 10.99 -5.13 -16.53
CA ASP A 64 12.12 -6.06 -16.39
C ASP A 64 12.03 -6.95 -15.13
N ASP A 65 11.28 -6.57 -14.10
CA ASP A 65 11.26 -7.29 -12.83
C ASP A 65 10.56 -8.65 -12.97
N PHE A 66 9.66 -8.81 -13.93
CA PHE A 66 8.98 -10.07 -14.18
C PHE A 66 9.98 -11.14 -14.65
N ASP A 67 10.78 -10.82 -15.67
CA ASP A 67 11.77 -11.74 -16.24
C ASP A 67 12.86 -12.05 -15.22
N ARG A 68 13.39 -11.03 -14.53
CA ARG A 68 14.41 -11.24 -13.48
C ARG A 68 13.95 -12.13 -12.35
N ARG A 69 12.67 -12.03 -11.96
CA ARG A 69 12.09 -12.89 -10.92
C ARG A 69 11.90 -14.32 -11.41
N ALA A 70 11.48 -14.50 -12.67
CA ALA A 70 11.37 -15.81 -13.28
C ALA A 70 12.74 -16.50 -13.36
N ASP A 71 13.74 -15.81 -13.92
CA ASP A 71 15.12 -16.30 -14.03
C ASP A 71 15.69 -16.70 -12.66
N PHE A 72 15.48 -15.87 -11.64
CA PHE A 72 15.90 -16.17 -10.28
C PHE A 72 15.23 -17.43 -9.74
N CYS A 73 13.92 -17.57 -9.93
CA CYS A 73 13.20 -18.76 -9.50
C CYS A 73 13.70 -20.01 -10.23
N GLU A 74 13.97 -19.93 -11.53
CA GLU A 74 14.53 -21.03 -12.32
C GLU A 74 15.92 -21.46 -11.82
N ASP A 75 16.84 -20.51 -11.61
CA ASP A 75 18.19 -20.79 -11.06
C ASP A 75 18.11 -21.43 -9.67
N VAL A 76 17.25 -20.92 -8.78
CA VAL A 76 17.06 -21.52 -7.44
C VAL A 76 16.50 -22.93 -7.55
N MET A 77 15.53 -23.18 -8.43
CA MET A 77 14.96 -24.51 -8.66
C MET A 77 16.03 -25.49 -9.18
N GLU A 78 16.85 -25.07 -10.14
CA GLU A 78 17.93 -25.90 -10.68
C GLU A 78 18.96 -26.26 -9.60
N ARG A 79 19.39 -25.28 -8.79
CA ARG A 79 20.31 -25.52 -7.67
C ARG A 79 19.74 -26.46 -6.61
N CYS A 80 18.44 -26.36 -6.34
CA CYS A 80 17.76 -27.30 -5.45
C CYS A 80 17.73 -28.72 -6.01
N ASN A 81 17.49 -28.88 -7.31
CA ASN A 81 17.49 -30.18 -7.97
C ASN A 81 18.89 -30.82 -8.00
N ASN A 82 19.93 -30.02 -8.19
CA ASN A 82 21.32 -30.49 -8.23
C ASN A 82 21.90 -30.75 -6.83
N ASN A 83 21.39 -30.07 -5.80
CA ASN A 83 21.84 -30.24 -4.42
C ASN A 83 20.68 -30.14 -3.43
N ASN A 84 20.25 -31.30 -2.89
CA ASN A 84 19.18 -31.39 -1.88
C ASN A 84 19.43 -30.57 -0.60
N ASN A 85 20.68 -30.17 -0.30
CA ASN A 85 21.00 -29.34 0.86
C ASN A 85 21.11 -27.85 0.53
N PHE A 86 21.00 -27.44 -0.73
CA PHE A 86 21.15 -26.04 -1.14
C PHE A 86 20.23 -25.11 -0.34
N ALA A 87 18.93 -25.43 -0.26
CA ALA A 87 17.96 -24.63 0.48
C ALA A 87 18.28 -24.50 1.99
N ARG A 88 18.94 -25.51 2.58
CA ARG A 88 19.34 -25.48 4.00
C ARG A 88 20.53 -24.56 4.27
N ASN A 89 21.32 -24.27 3.23
CA ASN A 89 22.51 -23.43 3.32
C ASN A 89 22.21 -21.97 2.99
N ILE A 90 20.96 -21.61 2.71
CA ILE A 90 20.56 -20.22 2.45
C ILE A 90 20.34 -19.51 3.78
N LEU A 91 21.13 -18.47 4.02
CA LEU A 91 20.93 -17.54 5.14
C LEU A 91 20.26 -16.27 4.62
N PHE A 92 19.04 -16.01 5.09
CA PHE A 92 18.35 -14.76 4.81
C PHE A 92 18.69 -13.72 5.89
N SER A 93 18.97 -12.49 5.46
CA SER A 93 19.05 -11.35 6.36
C SER A 93 18.09 -10.28 5.86
N ASP A 94 17.15 -9.87 6.69
CA ASP A 94 16.33 -8.69 6.45
C ASP A 94 16.80 -7.55 7.36
N LYS A 95 16.91 -6.34 6.80
CA LYS A 95 17.09 -5.13 7.60
C LYS A 95 15.71 -4.46 7.68
N PRO A 96 15.03 -4.48 8.84
CA PRO A 96 13.77 -3.78 8.95
C PRO A 96 14.03 -2.28 8.98
N THR A 97 13.60 -1.56 7.95
CA THR A 97 13.57 -0.09 7.97
C THR A 97 12.37 0.36 8.81
N LEU A 98 12.59 0.73 10.07
CA LEU A 98 11.54 1.30 10.93
C LEU A 98 11.38 2.80 10.65
N ASN A 99 10.37 3.16 9.87
CA ASN A 99 10.00 4.55 9.66
C ASN A 99 9.07 5.04 10.78
N LEU A 100 9.57 5.93 11.66
CA LEU A 100 8.78 6.56 12.74
C LEU A 100 7.63 7.45 12.22
N ASN A 101 7.77 7.96 11.00
CA ASN A 101 6.74 8.72 10.29
C ASN A 101 5.91 7.83 9.33
N GLY A 102 6.11 6.50 9.40
CA GLY A 102 5.45 5.55 8.54
C GLY A 102 3.94 5.50 8.82
N VAL A 103 3.15 5.40 7.75
CA VAL A 103 1.72 5.20 7.87
C VAL A 103 1.45 3.78 8.40
N ASN A 104 0.71 3.68 9.50
CA ASN A 104 0.29 2.39 10.05
C ASN A 104 -0.67 1.68 9.09
N ARG A 105 -0.11 0.79 8.25
CA ARG A 105 -0.81 0.00 7.22
C ARG A 105 -2.07 -0.71 7.75
N HIS A 106 -2.07 -1.12 9.01
CA HIS A 106 -3.23 -1.81 9.61
C HIS A 106 -4.44 -0.87 9.80
N ASN A 107 -4.16 0.39 10.12
CA ASN A 107 -5.18 1.42 10.38
C ASN A 107 -5.53 2.23 9.12
N SER A 108 -4.74 2.12 8.05
CA SER A 108 -4.99 2.87 6.82
C SER A 108 -6.07 2.21 5.96
N ARG A 109 -7.01 3.03 5.52
CA ARG A 109 -8.17 2.64 4.72
C ARG A 109 -8.38 3.66 3.62
N TYR A 110 -8.88 3.21 2.48
CA TYR A 110 -9.39 4.10 1.43
C TYR A 110 -10.89 3.93 1.26
N TRP A 111 -11.57 4.98 0.81
CA TRP A 111 -13.01 4.97 0.57
C TRP A 111 -13.30 4.84 -0.92
N SER A 112 -13.99 3.77 -1.32
CA SER A 112 -14.43 3.58 -2.71
C SER A 112 -15.80 2.89 -2.75
N SER A 113 -16.50 3.01 -3.87
CA SER A 113 -17.78 2.32 -4.11
C SER A 113 -17.58 0.84 -4.49
N SER A 114 -16.40 0.52 -5.02
CA SER A 114 -15.98 -0.83 -5.37
C SER A 114 -14.61 -1.15 -4.78
N LYS A 115 -14.35 -2.43 -4.55
CA LYS A 115 -13.02 -2.89 -4.18
C LYS A 115 -12.13 -2.85 -5.41
N GLU A 116 -11.30 -1.82 -5.54
CA GLU A 116 -10.22 -1.82 -6.52
C GLU A 116 -9.22 -2.92 -6.11
N ALA A 117 -9.00 -3.88 -7.00
CA ALA A 117 -8.29 -5.12 -6.67
C ALA A 117 -6.78 -4.88 -6.44
N HIS A 118 -6.22 -3.83 -7.02
CA HIS A 118 -4.80 -3.54 -7.04
C HIS A 118 -4.58 -2.03 -7.11
N THR A 119 -4.30 -1.37 -5.97
CA THR A 119 -3.73 -0.03 -6.02
C THR A 119 -2.21 -0.23 -6.15
N GLN A 120 -1.74 -0.37 -7.40
CA GLN A 120 -0.30 -0.42 -7.69
C GLN A 120 0.39 0.91 -7.40
N ASN A 121 -0.38 1.97 -7.20
CA ASN A 121 0.16 3.30 -7.00
C ASN A 121 -0.62 4.02 -5.89
N PRO A 122 -0.13 4.04 -4.64
CA PRO A 122 -0.60 5.03 -3.69
C PRO A 122 0.00 6.35 -4.14
N LEU A 123 -0.82 7.18 -4.80
CA LEU A 123 -0.56 8.59 -5.07
C LEU A 123 0.31 9.18 -3.94
N ASN A 124 1.57 9.48 -4.28
CA ASN A 124 2.57 10.20 -3.49
C ASN A 124 3.11 9.49 -2.22
N PHE A 125 3.53 8.23 -2.33
CA PHE A 125 4.35 7.56 -1.31
C PHE A 125 5.84 7.46 -1.73
N GLU A 126 6.43 8.58 -2.14
CA GLU A 126 7.82 8.64 -2.63
C GLU A 126 8.89 8.24 -1.59
N GLN A 127 8.57 8.15 -0.29
CA GLN A 127 9.59 8.01 0.75
C GLN A 127 9.64 6.65 1.46
N ALA A 128 8.72 5.72 1.18
CA ALA A 128 8.66 4.44 1.91
C ALA A 128 9.01 3.21 1.06
N LEU A 129 9.11 3.34 -0.26
CA LEU A 129 9.33 2.22 -1.18
C LEU A 129 10.77 2.13 -1.69
N LEU A 130 11.59 3.18 -1.56
CA LEU A 130 12.92 3.21 -2.16
C LEU A 130 13.87 2.15 -1.55
N GLU A 131 13.65 1.72 -0.31
CA GLU A 131 14.51 0.71 0.34
C GLU A 131 14.01 -0.73 0.19
N ASP A 132 12.69 -0.96 0.15
CA ASP A 132 12.14 -2.32 -0.04
C ASP A 132 12.32 -2.80 -1.50
N VAL A 133 12.40 -1.87 -2.48
CA VAL A 133 12.58 -2.15 -3.92
C VAL A 133 13.97 -2.66 -4.29
N LEU A 134 15.01 -2.28 -3.55
CA LEU A 134 16.37 -2.72 -3.89
C LEU A 134 16.73 -4.13 -3.39
N LEU A 135 15.99 -4.72 -2.45
CA LEU A 135 16.41 -5.94 -1.77
C LEU A 135 16.04 -7.26 -2.49
N ILE A 136 15.07 -7.24 -3.40
CA ILE A 136 14.67 -8.48 -4.14
C ILE A 136 15.50 -8.67 -5.41
N ALA A 137 16.22 -7.65 -5.89
CA ALA A 137 16.88 -7.70 -7.20
C ALA A 137 18.16 -8.56 -7.22
N ARG A 138 18.83 -8.83 -6.08
CA ARG A 138 20.05 -9.66 -6.04
C ARG A 138 20.30 -10.28 -4.66
N PRO A 139 19.93 -11.54 -4.42
CA PRO A 139 20.60 -12.28 -3.36
C PRO A 139 22.08 -12.41 -3.72
N PHE A 140 22.95 -11.86 -2.87
CA PHE A 140 24.38 -12.13 -2.94
C PHE A 140 24.61 -13.53 -2.38
N PHE A 141 25.01 -14.47 -3.23
CA PHE A 141 25.50 -15.77 -2.78
C PHE A 141 26.98 -15.63 -2.42
N ILE A 142 27.33 -16.02 -1.20
CA ILE A 142 28.72 -16.06 -0.76
C ILE A 142 29.28 -17.43 -1.17
N ASP A 143 30.25 -17.43 -2.10
CA ASP A 143 31.00 -18.65 -2.42
C ASP A 143 32.04 -18.89 -1.32
N GLY A 144 31.67 -19.72 -0.35
CA GLY A 144 32.56 -20.15 0.73
C GLY A 144 31.83 -20.98 1.77
N ASN A 145 32.49 -22.03 2.27
CA ASN A 145 32.08 -22.65 3.53
C ASN A 145 32.38 -21.65 4.65
N PHE A 146 31.39 -21.33 5.48
CA PHE A 146 31.66 -20.75 6.78
C PHE A 146 32.31 -21.83 7.65
N GLU A 147 33.64 -21.92 7.60
CA GLU A 147 34.40 -22.61 8.63
C GLU A 147 34.29 -21.77 9.91
N LEU A 148 33.59 -22.31 10.90
CA LEU A 148 33.53 -21.78 12.27
C LEU A 148 34.77 -22.20 13.05
#